data_AF-U2T5K6-F1
#
_entry.id   AF-U2T5K6-F1
#
_cell.length_a   1.000
_cell.length_b   1.000
_cell.length_c   1.000
_cell.angle_alpha   90.00
_cell.angle_beta   90.00
_cell.angle_gamma   90.00
#
_symmetry.space_group_name_H-M   'P 1'
#
loop_
_entity.id
_entity.type
_entity.pdbx_description
1 polymer ?
#
loop_
_entity_poly.entity_id
_entity_poly.type
_entity_poly.pdbx_seq_one_letter_code
_entity_poly.pdbx_strand_id
1 'polypeptide(L)'
;MDVAALPSPPSLSADCANCAGLCCVALAFAKSADFAFDKPAGDPCVNLDDDFLCRIHPQLRDRGFKGCTVFDCFGAGQHVTQHTFGGATWHDGGTTRDGMFAVFPIVRQLHELLWYLREALRLPAAEGLHPRLRAAERAV
;
A
#
# COMPACT_ATOMS: atom_id res chain seq x y z
N MET A 1 16.23 -9.03 -25.00
CA MET A 1 15.97 -8.16 -23.83
C MET A 1 14.53 -8.39 -23.46
N ASP A 2 14.29 -9.42 -22.67
CA ASP A 2 12.94 -9.74 -22.20
C ASP A 2 12.95 -9.50 -20.70
N VAL A 3 12.32 -8.39 -20.27
CA VAL A 3 12.09 -8.05 -18.87
C VAL A 3 10.88 -8.87 -18.43
N ALA A 4 10.99 -10.20 -18.50
CA ALA A 4 9.99 -11.08 -17.96
C ALA A 4 10.06 -10.96 -16.43
N ALA A 5 9.15 -10.16 -15.91
CA ALA A 5 8.97 -9.86 -14.50
C ALA A 5 8.84 -11.16 -13.71
N LEU A 6 9.90 -11.57 -13.03
CA LEU A 6 9.77 -12.50 -11.91
C LEU A 6 8.84 -11.83 -10.90
N PRO A 7 7.72 -12.45 -10.51
CA PRO A 7 6.74 -11.82 -9.64
C PRO A 7 7.40 -11.34 -8.36
N SER A 8 7.05 -10.14 -7.89
CA SER A 8 7.31 -9.76 -6.50
C SER A 8 6.69 -10.84 -5.62
N PRO A 9 7.40 -11.36 -4.61
CA PRO A 9 6.79 -12.35 -3.74
C PRO A 9 5.55 -11.73 -3.10
N PRO A 10 4.54 -12.56 -2.75
CA PRO A 10 3.18 -12.11 -2.39
C PRO A 10 3.12 -11.05 -1.26
N SER A 11 4.22 -10.79 -0.55
CA SER A 11 4.33 -9.78 0.50
C SER A 11 4.50 -8.32 0.02
N LEU A 12 4.87 -8.03 -1.24
CA LEU A 12 5.10 -6.65 -1.73
C LEU A 12 4.21 -6.22 -2.90
N SER A 13 3.05 -6.84 -3.05
CA SER A 13 1.99 -6.40 -3.96
C SER A 13 0.76 -6.03 -3.15
N ALA A 14 0.01 -5.01 -3.56
CA ALA A 14 -1.26 -4.70 -2.92
C ALA A 14 -2.21 -5.91 -3.01
N ASP A 15 -2.78 -6.30 -1.87
CA ASP A 15 -3.85 -7.29 -1.77
C ASP A 15 -4.98 -6.69 -0.93
N CYS A 16 -5.88 -5.97 -1.61
CA CYS A 16 -6.97 -5.26 -0.95
C CYS A 16 -7.97 -6.21 -0.27
N ALA A 17 -8.10 -7.47 -0.74
CA ALA A 17 -9.03 -8.44 -0.16
C ALA A 17 -8.62 -8.89 1.25
N ASN A 18 -7.35 -8.75 1.60
CA ASN A 18 -6.81 -9.05 2.93
C ASN A 18 -6.48 -7.78 3.74
N CYS A 19 -6.94 -6.60 3.32
CA CYS A 19 -6.68 -5.32 3.98
C CYS A 19 -7.97 -4.70 4.54
N ALA A 20 -7.87 -3.96 5.65
CA ALA A 20 -8.95 -3.13 6.17
C ALA A 20 -9.09 -1.77 5.42
N GLY A 21 -8.83 -1.73 4.10
CA GLY A 21 -9.04 -0.53 3.27
C GLY A 21 -8.14 0.68 3.63
N LEU A 22 -6.96 0.43 4.21
CA LEU A 22 -6.15 1.47 4.87
C LEU A 22 -5.74 2.64 3.97
N CYS A 23 -5.48 2.41 2.68
CA CYS A 23 -5.21 3.50 1.73
C CYS A 23 -6.41 4.42 1.51
N CYS A 24 -7.64 3.91 1.64
CA CYS A 24 -8.88 4.67 1.44
C CYS A 24 -9.32 5.45 2.67
N VAL A 25 -8.86 5.08 3.87
CA VAL A 25 -9.27 5.70 5.14
C VAL A 25 -8.13 6.45 5.83
N ALA A 26 -6.94 5.84 5.98
CA ALA A 26 -5.88 6.38 6.81
C ALA A 26 -5.15 7.58 6.18
N LEU A 27 -5.08 7.65 4.84
CA LEU A 27 -4.35 8.70 4.13
C LEU A 27 -5.26 9.86 3.73
N ALA A 28 -4.75 11.08 3.77
CA ALA A 28 -5.43 12.25 3.23
C ALA A 28 -5.25 12.36 1.71
N PHE A 29 -6.16 13.06 1.05
CA PHE A 29 -5.92 13.65 -0.27
C PHE A 29 -6.65 14.98 -0.41
N ALA A 30 -6.10 15.88 -1.22
CA ALA A 30 -6.68 17.18 -1.51
C ALA A 30 -7.28 17.20 -2.92
N LYS A 31 -8.34 17.97 -3.11
CA LYS A 31 -8.98 18.17 -4.41
C LYS A 31 -7.96 18.70 -5.41
N SER A 32 -7.83 18.01 -6.54
CA SER A 32 -6.84 18.33 -7.57
C SER A 32 -7.24 17.72 -8.91
N ALA A 33 -6.32 17.71 -9.89
CA ALA A 33 -6.50 16.94 -11.11
C ALA A 33 -6.58 15.41 -10.87
N ASP A 34 -6.12 14.96 -9.69
CA ASP A 34 -6.02 13.56 -9.32
C ASP A 34 -7.15 13.08 -8.41
N PHE A 35 -7.82 14.00 -7.71
CA PHE A 35 -8.89 13.70 -6.75
C PHE A 35 -10.05 14.69 -6.87
N ALA A 36 -11.27 14.16 -6.96
CA ALA A 36 -12.50 14.94 -7.17
C ALA A 36 -12.89 15.85 -5.99
N PHE A 37 -12.46 15.52 -4.77
CA PHE A 37 -12.78 16.23 -3.54
C PHE A 37 -11.66 16.12 -2.51
N ASP A 38 -11.74 16.93 -1.44
CA ASP A 38 -10.86 16.84 -0.28
C ASP A 38 -11.32 15.73 0.67
N LYS A 39 -10.36 14.96 1.19
CA LYS A 39 -10.60 13.95 2.21
C LYS A 39 -9.50 14.02 3.26
N PRO A 40 -9.80 14.36 4.52
CA PRO A 40 -8.79 14.33 5.57
C PRO A 40 -8.31 12.90 5.85
N ALA A 41 -7.15 12.78 6.47
CA ALA A 41 -6.63 11.50 6.96
C ALA A 41 -7.55 10.99 8.09
N GLY A 42 -7.82 9.69 8.08
CA GLY A 42 -8.69 9.02 9.04
C GLY A 42 -10.15 8.96 8.63
N ASP A 43 -10.63 9.84 7.75
CA ASP A 43 -12.00 9.75 7.25
C ASP A 43 -12.09 8.76 6.09
N PRO A 44 -13.06 7.83 6.10
CA PRO A 44 -13.22 6.87 5.03
C PRO A 44 -13.62 7.59 3.74
N CYS A 45 -12.98 7.20 2.63
CA CYS A 45 -13.41 7.66 1.31
C CYS A 45 -14.88 7.29 1.09
N VAL A 46 -15.66 8.19 0.49
CA VAL A 46 -17.09 7.94 0.21
C VAL A 46 -17.35 6.71 -0.67
N ASN A 47 -16.32 6.18 -1.33
CA ASN A 47 -16.38 4.98 -2.16
C ASN A 47 -15.87 3.71 -1.46
N LEU A 48 -15.40 3.80 -0.21
CA LEU A 48 -15.04 2.63 0.59
C LEU A 48 -16.32 1.94 1.07
N ASP A 49 -16.39 0.63 0.90
CA ASP A 49 -17.49 -0.21 1.35
C ASP A 49 -17.25 -0.81 2.73
N ASP A 50 -18.30 -1.39 3.31
CA ASP A 50 -18.26 -2.03 4.63
C ASP A 50 -17.38 -3.30 4.64
N ASP A 51 -17.12 -3.88 3.47
CA ASP A 51 -16.16 -4.99 3.28
C ASP A 51 -14.72 -4.51 3.02
N PHE A 52 -14.48 -3.21 3.16
CA PHE A 52 -13.21 -2.51 2.93
C PHE A 52 -12.74 -2.44 1.47
N LEU A 53 -13.58 -2.80 0.51
CA LEU A 53 -13.26 -2.66 -0.92
C LEU A 53 -13.72 -1.31 -1.46
N CYS A 54 -13.04 -0.84 -2.51
CA CYS A 54 -13.45 0.36 -3.22
C CYS A 54 -14.54 0.01 -4.24
N ARG A 55 -15.78 0.50 -4.02
CA ARG A 55 -16.94 0.22 -4.88
C ARG A 55 -16.77 0.66 -6.35
N ILE A 56 -15.84 1.58 -6.62
CA ILE A 56 -15.61 2.13 -7.95
C ILE A 56 -14.21 1.81 -8.50
N HIS A 57 -13.48 0.84 -7.93
CA HIS A 57 -12.09 0.57 -8.30
C HIS A 57 -11.87 0.45 -9.83
N PRO A 58 -12.73 -0.25 -10.61
CA PRO A 58 -12.56 -0.35 -12.07
C PRO A 58 -12.80 0.98 -12.82
N GLN A 59 -13.35 1.99 -12.17
CA GLN A 59 -13.83 3.25 -12.77
C GLN A 59 -13.12 4.49 -12.17
N LEU A 60 -12.10 4.30 -11.32
CA LEU A 60 -11.44 5.39 -10.58
C LEU A 60 -11.02 6.57 -11.48
N ARG A 61 -10.42 6.27 -12.64
CA ARG A 61 -9.94 7.30 -13.58
C ARG A 61 -11.07 8.19 -14.08
N ASP A 62 -12.16 7.57 -14.52
CA ASP A 62 -13.32 8.27 -15.11
C ASP A 62 -14.12 9.03 -14.06
N ARG A 63 -14.03 8.59 -12.80
CA ARG A 63 -14.72 9.17 -11.64
C ARG A 63 -13.91 10.24 -10.90
N GLY A 64 -12.74 10.61 -11.41
CA GLY A 64 -11.90 11.68 -10.84
C GLY A 64 -10.97 11.23 -9.71
N PHE A 65 -10.49 9.99 -9.72
CA PHE A 65 -9.57 9.40 -8.75
C PHE A 65 -8.30 8.85 -9.42
N LYS A 66 -7.70 9.61 -10.34
CA LYS A 66 -6.44 9.23 -11.00
C LYS A 66 -5.34 8.96 -9.99
N GLY A 67 -5.31 9.71 -8.89
CA GLY A 67 -4.34 9.50 -7.81
C GLY A 67 -4.41 8.09 -7.23
N CYS A 68 -5.62 7.53 -7.06
CA CYS A 68 -5.79 6.14 -6.62
C CYS A 68 -5.30 5.11 -7.64
N THR A 69 -5.27 5.44 -8.94
CA THR A 69 -4.81 4.50 -9.99
C THR A 69 -3.30 4.39 -10.11
N VAL A 70 -2.56 5.38 -9.60
CA VAL A 70 -1.09 5.41 -9.63
C VAL A 70 -0.47 5.17 -8.25
N PHE A 71 -1.31 5.16 -7.22
CA PHE A 71 -0.89 4.87 -5.85
C PHE A 71 -0.72 3.35 -5.66
N ASP A 72 0.40 2.95 -5.08
CA ASP A 72 0.61 1.59 -4.58
C ASP A 72 1.06 1.64 -3.11
N CYS A 73 0.49 0.75 -2.30
CA CYS A 73 0.88 0.55 -0.91
C CYS A 73 1.98 -0.51 -0.76
N PHE A 74 2.40 -1.16 -1.85
CA PHE A 74 3.43 -2.20 -1.90
C PHE A 74 3.15 -3.34 -0.91
N GLY A 75 1.88 -3.68 -0.73
CA GLY A 75 1.46 -4.72 0.20
C GLY A 75 1.46 -4.34 1.69
N ALA A 76 1.69 -3.06 2.02
CA ALA A 76 1.68 -2.62 3.41
C ALA A 76 0.30 -2.72 4.06
N GLY A 77 -0.77 -2.53 3.29
CA GLY A 77 -2.14 -2.53 3.81
C GLY A 77 -2.52 -3.87 4.44
N GLN A 78 -2.37 -4.96 3.71
CA GLN A 78 -2.64 -6.30 4.23
C GLN A 78 -1.62 -6.70 5.31
N HIS A 79 -0.38 -6.24 5.23
CA HIS A 79 0.61 -6.53 6.27
C HIS A 79 0.19 -5.94 7.61
N VAL A 80 -0.21 -4.66 7.64
CA VAL A 80 -0.70 -4.03 8.88
C VAL A 80 -1.93 -4.74 9.41
N THR A 81 -2.92 -5.02 8.55
CA THR A 81 -4.15 -5.70 8.99
C THR A 81 -3.88 -7.10 9.52
N GLN A 82 -3.22 -7.96 8.74
CA GLN A 82 -3.11 -9.39 9.06
C GLN A 82 -1.97 -9.71 10.03
N HIS A 83 -0.82 -9.05 9.89
CA HIS A 83 0.38 -9.41 10.65
C HIS A 83 0.62 -8.50 11.86
N THR A 84 0.42 -7.19 11.71
CA THR A 84 0.64 -6.27 12.83
C THR A 84 -0.54 -6.27 13.82
N PHE A 85 -1.77 -6.32 13.31
CA PHE A 85 -2.99 -6.25 14.12
C PHE A 85 -3.79 -7.55 14.18
N GLY A 86 -3.24 -8.66 13.66
CA GLY A 86 -3.82 -10.00 13.83
C GLY A 86 -5.22 -10.17 13.23
N GLY A 87 -5.53 -9.45 12.14
CA GLY A 87 -6.83 -9.47 11.48
C GLY A 87 -7.85 -8.47 12.04
N ALA A 88 -7.51 -7.73 13.09
CA ALA A 88 -8.35 -6.63 13.59
C ALA A 88 -8.48 -5.51 12.55
N THR A 89 -9.56 -4.73 12.65
CA THR A 89 -9.89 -3.67 11.70
C THR A 89 -10.06 -2.34 12.42
N TRP A 90 -10.01 -1.23 11.67
CA TRP A 90 -10.23 0.09 12.27
C TRP A 90 -11.69 0.30 12.74
N HIS A 91 -12.62 -0.60 12.39
CA HIS A 91 -13.98 -0.61 12.96
C HIS A 91 -14.00 -1.02 14.43
N ASP A 92 -12.98 -1.74 14.91
CA ASP A 92 -12.86 -2.09 16.34
C ASP A 92 -12.64 -0.84 17.21
N GLY A 93 -12.27 0.28 16.60
CA GLY A 93 -12.22 1.59 17.23
C GLY A 93 -11.06 1.77 18.21
N GLY A 94 -11.10 2.87 18.97
CA GLY A 94 -10.13 3.21 20.01
C GLY A 94 -8.67 3.07 19.58
N THR A 95 -7.88 2.40 20.41
CA THR A 95 -6.43 2.21 20.21
C THR A 95 -6.10 1.38 18.97
N THR A 96 -6.98 0.48 18.52
CA THR A 96 -6.77 -0.30 17.30
C THR A 96 -6.75 0.60 16.08
N ARG A 97 -7.77 1.46 15.93
CA ARG A 97 -7.86 2.43 14.83
C ARG A 97 -6.66 3.37 14.81
N ASP A 98 -6.36 3.98 15.95
CA ASP A 98 -5.27 4.95 16.07
C ASP A 98 -3.92 4.30 15.76
N GLY A 99 -3.71 3.08 16.27
CA GLY A 99 -2.51 2.29 16.01
C GLY A 99 -2.36 1.94 14.52
N MET A 100 -3.41 1.44 13.88
CA MET A 100 -3.38 1.08 12.45
C MET A 100 -3.05 2.30 11.59
N PHE A 101 -3.65 3.46 11.88
CA PHE A 101 -3.46 4.67 11.08
C PHE A 101 -2.07 5.29 11.31
N ALA A 102 -1.51 5.17 12.51
CA ALA A 102 -0.14 5.60 12.80
C ALA A 102 0.91 4.68 12.14
N VAL A 103 0.68 3.36 12.15
CA VAL A 103 1.65 2.37 11.64
C VAL A 103 1.65 2.28 10.12
N PHE A 104 0.48 2.41 9.48
CA PHE A 104 0.36 2.19 8.03
C PHE A 104 1.30 3.04 7.16
N PRO A 105 1.45 4.36 7.36
CA PRO A 105 2.38 5.16 6.56
C PRO A 105 3.84 4.71 6.70
N ILE A 106 4.24 4.27 7.90
CA ILE A 106 5.59 3.78 8.20
C ILE A 106 5.85 2.47 7.45
N VAL A 107 4.92 1.52 7.55
CA VAL A 107 5.02 0.22 6.88
C VAL A 107 4.97 0.39 5.36
N ARG A 108 4.17 1.33 4.84
CA ARG A 108 4.15 1.65 3.40
C ARG A 108 5.50 2.14 2.90
N GLN A 109 6.17 3.03 3.64
CA GLN A 109 7.50 3.49 3.28
C GLN A 109 8.53 2.35 3.33
N LEU A 110 8.46 1.50 4.35
CA LEU A 110 9.33 0.33 4.47
C LEU A 110 9.14 -0.64 3.30
N HIS A 111 7.90 -0.95 2.96
CA HIS A 111 7.57 -1.84 1.85
C HIS A 111 7.99 -1.25 0.49
N GLU A 112 7.89 0.06 0.31
CA GLU A 112 8.42 0.75 -0.88
C GLU A 112 9.95 0.59 -0.99
N LEU A 113 10.68 0.75 0.12
CA LEU A 113 12.13 0.53 0.12
C LEU A 113 12.50 -0.91 -0.21
N LEU A 114 11.79 -1.89 0.38
CA LEU A 114 11.98 -3.30 0.04
C LEU A 114 11.67 -3.59 -1.43
N TRP A 115 10.66 -2.93 -1.99
CA TRP A 115 10.33 -3.03 -3.41
C TRP A 115 11.49 -2.52 -4.28
N TYR A 116 12.05 -1.35 -3.97
CA TYR A 116 13.23 -0.82 -4.69
C TYR A 116 14.46 -1.73 -4.58
N LEU A 117 14.73 -2.32 -3.41
CA LEU A 117 15.84 -3.27 -3.24
C LEU A 117 15.66 -4.49 -4.15
N ARG A 118 14.44 -5.01 -4.28
CA ARG A 118 14.13 -6.13 -5.18
C ARG A 118 14.24 -5.76 -6.65
N GLU A 119 13.77 -4.58 -7.04
CA GLU A 119 13.97 -4.09 -8.41
C GLU A 119 15.46 -3.97 -8.74
N ALA A 120 16.26 -3.42 -7.84
CA ALA A 120 17.70 -3.32 -8.04
C ALA A 120 18.38 -4.69 -8.20
N LEU A 121 17.92 -5.72 -7.49
CA LEU A 121 18.41 -7.10 -7.65
C LEU A 121 18.08 -7.71 -9.02
N ARG A 122 17.10 -7.17 -9.75
CA ARG A 122 16.75 -7.61 -11.12
C ARG A 122 17.60 -6.93 -12.20
N LEU A 123 18.34 -5.87 -11.87
CA LEU A 123 19.15 -5.12 -12.83
C LEU A 123 20.55 -5.74 -12.97
N PRO A 124 20.97 -6.17 -14.18
CA PRO A 124 22.33 -6.65 -14.41
C PRO A 124 23.40 -5.61 -14.08
N ALA A 125 23.12 -4.32 -14.36
CA ALA A 125 24.02 -3.21 -14.03
C ALA A 125 24.31 -3.06 -12.52
N ALA A 126 23.47 -3.65 -11.65
CA ALA A 126 23.63 -3.59 -10.20
C ALA A 126 24.30 -4.85 -9.62
N GLU A 127 24.79 -5.79 -10.44
CA GLU A 127 25.34 -7.08 -9.99
C GLU A 127 26.39 -6.95 -8.87
N GLY A 128 27.31 -5.97 -8.99
CA GLY A 128 28.32 -5.71 -7.95
C GLY A 128 27.76 -5.28 -6.59
N LEU A 129 26.50 -4.83 -6.52
CA LEU A 129 25.81 -4.44 -5.29
C LEU A 129 24.91 -5.56 -4.73
N HIS A 130 24.63 -6.62 -5.48
CA HIS A 130 23.68 -7.67 -5.08
C HIS A 130 23.95 -8.27 -3.69
N PRO A 131 25.20 -8.57 -3.27
CA PRO A 131 25.45 -9.08 -1.92
C PRO A 131 24.97 -8.12 -0.82
N ARG A 132 25.20 -6.81 -1.01
CA ARG A 132 24.80 -5.77 -0.05
C ARG A 132 23.28 -5.55 -0.06
N LEU A 133 22.66 -5.55 -1.24
CA LEU A 133 21.21 -5.40 -1.38
C LEU A 133 20.46 -6.57 -0.70
N ARG A 134 20.92 -7.81 -0.90
CA ARG A 134 20.35 -8.98 -0.20
C ARG A 134 20.57 -8.95 1.31
N ALA A 135 21.67 -8.38 1.77
CA ALA A 135 21.91 -8.19 3.21
C ALA A 135 20.95 -7.16 3.81
N ALA A 136 20.73 -6.05 3.11
CA ALA A 136 19.77 -5.02 3.53
C ALA A 136 18.33 -5.54 3.54
N GLU A 137 17.92 -6.32 2.53
CA GLU A 137 16.57 -6.92 2.46
C GLU A 137 16.27 -7.84 3.65
N ARG A 138 17.27 -8.57 4.17
CA ARG A 138 17.11 -9.49 5.31
C ARG A 138 17.19 -8.82 6.68
N ALA A 139 17.62 -7.56 6.74
CA ALA A 139 17.76 -6.82 7.99
C ALA A 139 16.43 -6.22 8.47
N VAL A 140 15.37 -6.36 7.66
CA VAL A 140 14.01 -5.88 7.86
C VAL A 140 13.09 -7.08 8.00
#